data_AF-A0A0B1RS32-F1
#
_entry.id   AF-A0A0B1RS32-F1
#
_cell.length_a   1.000
_cell.length_b   1.000
_cell.length_c   1.000
_cell.angle_alpha   90.00
_cell.angle_beta   90.00
_cell.angle_gamma   90.00
#
_symmetry.space_group_name_H-M   'P 1'
#
loop_
_entity.id
_entity.type
_entity.pdbx_description
1 polymer ?
#
loop_
_entity_poly.entity_id
_entity_poly.type
_entity_poly.pdbx_seq_one_letter_code
_entity_poly.pdbx_strand_id
1 'polypeptide(L)'
;MDGVVPDKPAPQIPLRWMAPESLRRPMRFSAKTDVWSFAVLLYEIFNNGQKPWKSEPARKIATMIRRCQMPSFPKQAPEDIGEIAAKIWVADPKARPSMKDVGYLLVSASKKYAAPPPEKFAVNNIEGVTRTKAVCHYSLVKERTNLFVVVTFTIFSSNVLVSGGHSRRGRKL
;
A
#
# COMPACT_ATOMS: atom_id res chain seq x y z
N MET A 1 39.64 17.75 -22.72
CA MET A 1 39.09 16.78 -21.74
C MET A 1 37.82 17.41 -21.22
N ASP A 2 36.72 17.23 -21.93
CA ASP A 2 35.47 17.92 -21.58
C ASP A 2 34.61 16.91 -20.84
N GLY A 3 34.91 16.77 -19.55
CA GLY A 3 34.17 15.93 -18.62
C GLY A 3 32.79 16.51 -18.33
N VAL A 4 31.90 16.48 -19.34
CA VAL A 4 30.48 16.76 -19.16
C VAL A 4 29.92 15.69 -18.23
N VAL A 5 29.81 16.04 -16.95
CA VAL A 5 29.05 15.24 -15.98
C VAL A 5 27.61 15.25 -16.50
N PRO A 6 27.03 14.08 -16.86
CA PRO A 6 25.64 14.05 -17.28
C PRO A 6 24.77 14.59 -16.15
N ASP A 7 23.93 15.57 -16.47
CA ASP A 7 22.98 16.15 -15.54
C ASP A 7 22.20 15.00 -14.90
N LYS A 8 22.30 14.86 -13.58
CA LYS A 8 21.59 13.78 -12.87
C LYS A 8 20.11 13.91 -13.25
N PRO A 9 19.46 12.85 -13.75
CA PRO A 9 18.04 12.92 -14.07
C PRO A 9 17.30 13.43 -12.84
N ALA A 10 16.48 14.46 -13.01
CA ALA A 10 15.73 15.03 -11.92
C ALA A 10 14.99 13.89 -11.19
N PRO A 11 14.96 13.89 -9.85
CA PRO A 11 14.30 12.84 -9.09
C PRO A 11 12.88 12.63 -9.63
N GLN A 12 12.50 11.39 -9.93
CA GLN A 12 11.14 11.07 -10.37
C GLN A 12 10.18 11.35 -9.22
N ILE A 13 9.50 12.50 -9.27
CA ILE A 13 8.59 12.92 -8.20
C ILE A 13 7.25 12.18 -8.36
N PRO A 14 6.74 11.50 -7.31
CA PRO A 14 5.49 10.75 -7.36
C PRO A 14 4.26 11.67 -7.30
N LEU A 15 4.07 12.51 -8.31
CA LEU A 15 3.11 13.61 -8.36
C LEU A 15 1.70 13.28 -7.83
N ARG A 16 1.18 12.09 -8.17
CA ARG A 16 -0.19 11.67 -7.84
C ARG A 16 -0.43 11.46 -6.35
N TRP A 17 0.63 11.20 -5.58
CA TRP A 17 0.57 10.97 -4.13
C TRP A 17 0.95 12.21 -3.32
N MET A 18 1.34 13.30 -3.98
CA MET A 18 1.81 14.50 -3.29
C MET A 18 0.67 15.30 -2.69
N ALA A 19 0.90 15.82 -1.49
CA ALA A 19 0.05 16.82 -0.87
C ALA A 19 0.18 18.19 -1.57
N PRO A 20 -0.85 19.06 -1.50
CA PRO A 20 -0.83 20.36 -2.17
C PRO A 20 0.32 21.27 -1.73
N GLU A 21 0.72 21.20 -0.47
CA GLU A 21 1.86 21.94 0.09
C GLU A 21 3.21 21.43 -0.43
N SER A 22 3.31 20.14 -0.79
CA SER A 22 4.51 19.55 -1.39
C SER A 22 4.65 19.94 -2.87
N LEU A 23 3.58 20.44 -3.51
CA LEU A 23 3.63 20.95 -4.90
C LEU A 23 4.05 22.43 -5.00
N ARG A 24 4.28 23.09 -3.87
CA ARG A 24 4.74 24.49 -3.80
C ARG A 24 6.27 24.53 -3.67
N ARG A 25 6.87 25.67 -4.02
CA ARG A 25 8.28 25.94 -3.74
C ARG A 25 8.38 26.94 -2.57
N PRO A 26 9.20 26.68 -1.53
CA PRO A 26 9.94 25.43 -1.30
C PRO A 26 8.99 24.27 -1.00
N MET A 27 9.39 23.07 -1.42
CA MET A 27 8.65 21.84 -1.20
C MET A 27 8.68 21.49 0.29
N ARG A 28 7.50 21.22 0.87
CA ARG A 28 7.35 20.88 2.29
C ARG A 28 6.87 19.45 2.44
N PHE A 29 7.57 18.69 3.28
CA PHE A 29 7.22 17.33 3.66
C PHE A 29 7.06 17.26 5.17
N SER A 30 6.11 16.45 5.63
CA SER A 30 5.84 16.23 7.05
C SER A 30 5.02 14.94 7.22
N ALA A 31 4.82 14.51 8.46
CA ALA A 31 3.89 13.40 8.73
C ALA A 31 2.47 13.66 8.14
N LYS A 32 2.04 14.93 8.01
CA LYS A 32 0.74 15.27 7.39
C LYS A 32 0.73 15.14 5.86
N THR A 33 1.89 15.20 5.20
CA THR A 33 1.99 14.87 3.76
C THR A 33 1.92 13.37 3.55
N ASP A 34 2.40 12.58 4.51
CA ASP A 34 2.28 11.12 4.47
C ASP A 34 0.84 10.66 4.75
N VAL A 35 0.11 11.35 5.63
CA VAL A 35 -1.33 11.11 5.80
C VAL A 35 -2.08 11.35 4.48
N TRP A 36 -1.72 12.38 3.72
CA TRP A 36 -2.32 12.64 2.40
C TRP A 36 -2.05 11.51 1.41
N SER A 37 -0.80 11.10 1.27
CA SER A 37 -0.42 10.02 0.34
C SER A 37 -1.05 8.69 0.76
N PHE A 38 -1.27 8.46 2.05
CA PHE A 38 -1.98 7.29 2.56
C PHE A 38 -3.44 7.23 2.11
N ALA A 39 -4.17 8.35 2.03
CA ALA A 39 -5.51 8.34 1.45
C ALA A 39 -5.52 8.03 -0.06
N VAL A 40 -4.45 8.40 -0.78
CA VAL A 40 -4.28 7.96 -2.18
C VAL A 40 -4.03 6.46 -2.25
N LEU A 41 -3.25 5.89 -1.33
CA LEU A 41 -3.08 4.44 -1.20
C LEU A 41 -4.41 3.73 -0.90
N LEU A 42 -5.24 4.28 0.00
CA LEU A 42 -6.58 3.74 0.25
C LEU A 42 -7.41 3.70 -1.04
N TYR A 43 -7.40 4.78 -1.81
CA TYR A 43 -8.07 4.82 -3.10
C TYR A 43 -7.59 3.71 -4.03
N GLU A 44 -6.28 3.48 -4.12
CA GLU A 44 -5.72 2.42 -4.96
C GLU A 44 -6.14 1.02 -4.50
N ILE A 45 -6.14 0.75 -3.19
CA ILE A 45 -6.58 -0.54 -2.62
C ILE A 45 -8.02 -0.84 -3.04
N PHE A 46 -8.92 0.13 -2.89
CA PHE A 46 -10.35 -0.05 -3.21
C PHE A 46 -10.68 0.09 -4.69
N ASN A 47 -9.73 0.56 -5.51
CA ASN A 47 -9.87 0.69 -6.96
C ASN A 47 -8.96 -0.29 -7.73
N ASN A 48 -8.70 -1.47 -7.14
CA ASN A 48 -7.97 -2.59 -7.74
C ASN A 48 -6.57 -2.20 -8.26
N GLY A 49 -5.86 -1.37 -7.51
CA GLY A 49 -4.50 -0.91 -7.84
C GLY A 49 -4.43 0.10 -8.99
N GLN A 50 -5.57 0.65 -9.43
CA GLN A 50 -5.56 1.68 -10.47
C GLN A 50 -5.09 3.02 -9.91
N LYS A 51 -4.06 3.59 -10.56
CA LYS A 51 -3.57 4.93 -10.24
C LYS A 51 -4.68 6.00 -10.36
N PRO A 52 -4.72 6.98 -9.44
CA PRO A 52 -5.69 8.06 -9.50
C PRO A 52 -5.48 8.90 -10.77
N TRP A 53 -6.56 9.34 -11.43
CA TRP A 53 -6.54 10.12 -12.69
C TRP A 53 -5.74 9.50 -13.85
N LYS A 54 -5.91 8.19 -14.11
CA LYS A 54 -5.13 7.42 -15.10
C LYS A 54 -4.90 8.12 -16.44
N SER A 55 -5.91 8.81 -16.97
CA SER A 55 -5.90 9.44 -18.30
C SER A 55 -5.51 10.93 -18.31
N GLU A 56 -5.23 11.53 -17.15
CA GLU A 56 -4.99 12.97 -17.05
C GLU A 56 -3.49 13.31 -17.15
N PRO A 57 -3.13 14.43 -17.81
CA PRO A 57 -1.75 14.89 -17.90
C PRO A 57 -1.25 15.44 -16.56
N ALA A 58 0.06 15.32 -16.31
CA ALA A 58 0.69 15.73 -15.05
C ALA A 58 0.34 17.17 -14.64
N ARG A 59 0.32 18.12 -15.58
CA ARG A 59 -0.04 19.52 -15.30
C ARG A 59 -1.46 19.67 -14.74
N LYS A 60 -2.43 18.94 -15.29
CA LYS A 60 -3.82 18.97 -14.83
C LYS A 60 -3.97 18.30 -13.46
N ILE A 61 -3.27 17.18 -13.24
CA ILE A 61 -3.22 16.51 -11.92
C ILE A 61 -2.68 17.46 -10.85
N ALA A 62 -1.58 18.15 -11.12
CA ALA A 62 -1.01 19.11 -10.17
C ALA A 62 -2.01 20.25 -9.84
N THR A 63 -2.80 20.71 -10.82
CA THR A 63 -3.86 21.70 -10.59
C THR A 63 -4.99 21.15 -9.74
N MET A 64 -5.46 19.92 -10.00
CA MET A 64 -6.51 19.26 -9.21
C MET A 64 -6.07 19.05 -7.76
N ILE A 65 -4.85 18.55 -7.53
CA ILE A 65 -4.28 18.37 -6.19
C ILE A 65 -4.20 19.70 -5.44
N ARG A 66 -3.71 20.78 -6.08
CA ARG A 66 -3.67 22.11 -5.46
C ARG A 66 -5.05 22.64 -5.05
N ARG A 67 -6.11 22.20 -5.73
CA ARG A 67 -7.51 22.52 -5.44
C ARG A 67 -8.22 21.48 -4.57
N CYS A 68 -7.50 20.48 -4.07
CA CYS A 68 -8.05 19.33 -3.32
C CYS A 68 -9.18 18.58 -4.07
N GLN A 69 -9.15 18.59 -5.41
CA GLN A 69 -10.09 17.86 -6.27
C GLN A 69 -9.62 16.42 -6.43
N MET A 70 -9.83 15.60 -5.40
CA MET A 70 -9.36 14.22 -5.31
C MET A 70 -10.33 13.23 -5.98
N PRO A 71 -9.86 12.04 -6.41
CA PRO A 71 -10.74 11.07 -7.08
C PRO A 71 -11.79 10.52 -6.11
N SER A 72 -13.01 10.33 -6.60
CA SER A 72 -14.09 9.70 -5.84
C SER A 72 -13.86 8.20 -5.69
N PHE A 73 -14.09 7.66 -4.50
CA PHE A 73 -14.07 6.21 -4.27
C PHE A 73 -15.16 5.52 -5.10
N PRO A 74 -14.91 4.29 -5.58
CA PRO A 74 -15.89 3.55 -6.35
C PRO A 74 -17.02 3.03 -5.44
N LYS A 75 -18.19 2.72 -6.01
CA LYS A 75 -19.40 2.34 -5.25
C LYS A 75 -19.24 1.06 -4.43
N GLN A 76 -18.33 0.17 -4.83
CA GLN A 76 -18.03 -1.04 -4.06
C GLN A 76 -17.15 -0.79 -2.82
N ALA A 77 -16.53 0.38 -2.70
CA ALA A 77 -15.76 0.71 -1.52
C ALA A 77 -16.71 1.01 -0.34
N PRO A 78 -16.39 0.56 0.88
CA PRO A 78 -17.12 0.96 2.07
C PRO A 78 -17.21 2.48 2.21
N GLU A 79 -18.39 3.00 2.55
CA GLU A 79 -18.64 4.45 2.69
C GLU A 79 -17.69 5.10 3.71
N ASP A 80 -17.46 4.43 4.84
CA ASP A 80 -16.52 4.87 5.88
C ASP A 80 -15.11 5.17 5.33
N ILE A 81 -14.65 4.43 4.30
CA ILE A 81 -13.32 4.66 3.72
C ILE A 81 -13.30 5.96 2.92
N GLY A 82 -14.36 6.23 2.15
CA GLY A 82 -14.52 7.49 1.44
C GLY A 82 -14.58 8.68 2.39
N GLU A 83 -15.28 8.54 3.52
CA GLU A 83 -15.33 9.57 4.56
C GLU A 83 -13.98 9.82 5.22
N ILE A 84 -13.23 8.76 5.53
CA ILE A 84 -11.87 8.86 6.09
C ILE A 84 -10.96 9.60 5.10
N ALA A 85 -11.00 9.24 3.82
CA ALA A 85 -10.22 9.92 2.79
C ALA A 85 -10.63 11.39 2.63
N ALA A 86 -11.93 11.70 2.70
CA ALA A 86 -12.43 13.09 2.66
C ALA A 86 -11.92 13.93 3.85
N LYS A 87 -11.83 13.36 5.05
CA LYS A 87 -11.22 14.01 6.23
C LYS A 87 -9.72 14.25 6.06
N ILE A 88 -9.03 13.41 5.28
CA ILE A 88 -7.61 13.53 4.98
C ILE A 88 -7.34 14.55 3.88
N TRP A 89 -8.16 14.57 2.82
CA TRP A 89 -7.97 15.40 1.63
C TRP A 89 -8.42 16.86 1.81
N VAL A 90 -7.95 17.47 2.90
CA VAL A 90 -8.15 18.88 3.22
C VAL A 90 -6.87 19.68 2.95
N ALA A 91 -7.05 20.92 2.49
CA ALA A 91 -5.95 21.78 2.07
C ALA A 91 -5.00 22.13 3.22
N ASP A 92 -5.54 22.44 4.41
CA ASP A 92 -4.75 22.76 5.59
C ASP A 92 -4.19 21.47 6.24
N PRO A 93 -2.85 21.29 6.30
CA PRO A 93 -2.27 20.12 6.94
C PRO A 93 -2.60 19.99 8.43
N LYS A 94 -2.88 21.11 9.12
CA LYS A 94 -3.23 21.08 10.55
C LYS A 94 -4.60 20.47 10.79
N ALA A 95 -5.57 20.75 9.90
CA ALA A 95 -6.92 20.20 9.95
C ALA A 95 -7.00 18.69 9.63
N ARG A 96 -5.96 18.11 8.99
CA ARG A 96 -5.91 16.66 8.73
C ARG A 96 -5.81 15.87 10.05
N PRO A 97 -6.42 14.68 10.15
CA PRO A 97 -6.17 13.78 11.28
C PRO A 97 -4.70 13.36 11.36
N SER A 98 -4.24 12.92 12.52
CA SER A 98 -2.95 12.22 12.62
C SER A 98 -3.06 10.80 12.07
N MET A 99 -1.94 10.17 11.73
CA MET A 99 -1.95 8.77 11.29
C MET A 99 -2.52 7.83 12.37
N LYS A 100 -2.33 8.17 13.66
CA LYS A 100 -2.92 7.44 14.79
C LYS A 100 -4.45 7.50 14.75
N ASP A 101 -5.01 8.69 14.50
CA ASP A 101 -6.46 8.89 14.39
C ASP A 101 -7.02 8.14 13.19
N VAL A 102 -6.33 8.19 12.04
CA VAL A 102 -6.69 7.40 10.85
C VAL A 102 -6.71 5.91 11.18
N GLY A 103 -5.73 5.41 11.92
CA GLY A 103 -5.70 4.02 12.40
C GLY A 103 -6.93 3.66 13.24
N TYR A 104 -7.32 4.51 14.19
CA TYR A 104 -8.54 4.28 14.99
C TYR A 104 -9.81 4.30 14.15
N LEU A 105 -9.91 5.20 13.17
CA LEU A 105 -11.04 5.25 12.25
C LEU A 105 -11.13 3.97 11.41
N LEU A 106 -9.99 3.48 10.89
CA LEU A 106 -9.94 2.24 10.12
C LEU A 106 -10.31 1.01 10.96
N VAL A 107 -9.84 0.91 12.20
CA VAL A 107 -10.23 -0.17 13.13
C VAL A 107 -11.72 -0.09 13.47
N SER A 108 -12.28 1.11 13.57
CA SER A 108 -13.71 1.28 13.82
C SER A 108 -14.54 0.87 12.61
N ALA A 109 -14.10 1.24 11.40
CA ALA A 109 -14.72 0.82 10.16
C ALA A 109 -14.62 -0.71 9.97
N SER A 110 -13.46 -1.32 10.25
CA SER A 110 -13.26 -2.77 10.06
C SER A 110 -14.16 -3.63 10.93
N LYS A 111 -14.67 -3.12 12.06
CA LYS A 111 -15.66 -3.83 12.89
C LYS A 111 -17.03 -3.91 12.23
N LYS A 112 -17.37 -2.99 11.32
CA LYS A 112 -18.64 -2.98 10.57
C LYS A 112 -18.62 -3.97 9.40
N TYR A 113 -17.45 -4.18 8.80
CA TYR A 113 -17.27 -5.02 7.63
C TYR A 113 -16.56 -6.32 8.02
N ALA A 114 -17.32 -7.41 8.12
CA ALA A 114 -16.74 -8.72 8.43
C ALA A 114 -15.75 -9.14 7.33
N ALA A 115 -14.59 -9.66 7.75
CA ALA A 115 -13.65 -10.25 6.81
C ALA A 115 -14.33 -11.42 6.09
N PRO A 116 -14.13 -11.56 4.76
CA PRO A 116 -14.65 -12.73 4.07
C PRO A 116 -14.00 -14.01 4.63
N PRO A 117 -14.64 -15.16 4.49
CA PRO A 117 -14.03 -16.44 4.84
C PRO A 117 -12.65 -16.58 4.16
N PRO A 118 -11.63 -17.17 4.83
CA PRO A 118 -10.29 -17.28 4.29
C PRO A 118 -10.22 -17.91 2.91
N GLU A 119 -11.16 -18.81 2.59
CA GLU A 119 -11.30 -19.51 1.30
C GLU A 119 -11.58 -18.53 0.15
N LYS A 120 -12.25 -17.42 0.44
CA LYS A 120 -12.62 -16.37 -0.54
C LYS A 120 -11.55 -15.28 -0.70
N PHE A 121 -10.40 -15.39 -0.03
CA PHE A 121 -9.34 -14.41 -0.18
C PHE A 121 -8.71 -14.50 -1.58
N ALA A 122 -8.45 -13.34 -2.20
CA ALA A 122 -7.86 -13.26 -3.54
C ALA A 122 -6.54 -14.02 -3.68
N VAL A 123 -5.77 -14.14 -2.60
CA VAL A 123 -4.50 -14.90 -2.57
C VAL A 123 -4.68 -16.39 -2.93
N ASN A 124 -5.86 -16.97 -2.66
CA ASN A 124 -6.13 -18.37 -2.98
C ASN A 124 -6.38 -18.59 -4.48
N ASN A 125 -6.62 -17.52 -5.24
CA ASN A 125 -6.83 -17.58 -6.68
C ASN A 125 -5.53 -17.35 -7.47
N ILE A 126 -4.38 -17.22 -6.80
CA ILE A 126 -3.08 -17.03 -7.47
C ILE A 126 -2.52 -18.41 -7.83
N GLU A 127 -2.31 -18.63 -9.13
CA GLU A 127 -1.77 -19.89 -9.65
C GLU A 127 -0.38 -20.19 -9.05
N GLY A 128 -0.17 -21.44 -8.63
CA GLY A 128 1.08 -21.87 -8.00
C GLY A 128 1.26 -21.43 -6.53
N VAL A 129 0.30 -20.69 -5.96
CA VAL A 129 0.34 -20.29 -4.54
C VAL A 129 -0.56 -21.21 -3.71
N THR A 130 0.06 -22.04 -2.86
CA THR A 130 -0.65 -22.85 -1.86
C THR A 130 -0.38 -22.33 -0.46
N ARG A 131 -1.43 -22.20 0.37
CA ARG A 131 -1.26 -21.84 1.77
C ARG A 131 -0.62 -23.00 2.51
N THR A 132 0.59 -22.80 3.02
CA THR A 132 1.13 -23.69 4.06
C THR A 132 0.34 -23.46 5.35
N LYS A 133 0.00 -24.53 6.07
CA LYS A 133 -0.62 -24.38 7.40
C LYS A 133 0.29 -23.49 8.24
N ALA A 134 -0.28 -22.47 8.88
CA ALA A 134 0.47 -21.62 9.79
C ALA A 134 0.90 -22.48 10.99
N VAL A 135 2.15 -22.92 11.00
CA VAL A 135 2.77 -23.49 12.20
C VAL A 135 3.20 -22.31 13.07
N CYS A 136 2.28 -21.79 13.87
CA CYS A 136 2.63 -20.87 14.95
C CYS A 136 3.09 -21.72 16.13
N HIS A 137 4.39 -21.98 16.22
CA HIS A 137 4.97 -22.56 17.44
C HIS A 137 5.22 -21.43 18.43
N TYR A 138 4.35 -21.28 19.43
CA TYR A 138 4.57 -20.36 20.53
C TYR A 138 5.42 -21.05 21.59
N SER A 139 6.62 -20.53 21.84
CA SER A 139 7.40 -20.91 23.02
C SER A 139 7.32 -19.78 24.03
N LEU A 140 6.66 -20.02 25.17
CA LEU A 140 6.65 -19.08 26.28
C LEU A 140 8.00 -19.15 26.99
N VAL A 141 8.89 -18.18 26.75
CA VAL A 141 10.11 -18.02 27.53
C VAL A 141 9.81 -17.16 28.75
N LYS A 142 9.89 -17.75 29.95
CA LYS A 142 9.67 -17.07 31.23
C LYS A 142 11.01 -16.76 31.88
N GLU A 143 11.47 -15.52 31.78
CA GLU A 143 12.56 -15.01 32.63
C GLU A 143 12.03 -14.02 33.66
N ARG A 144 12.68 -14.01 34.82
CA ARG A 144 12.11 -13.81 36.17
C ARG A 144 11.39 -12.49 36.49
N THR A 145 11.20 -11.54 35.57
CA THR A 145 10.37 -10.34 35.83
C THR A 145 9.66 -9.73 34.62
N ASN A 146 9.76 -10.27 33.39
CA ASN A 146 9.05 -9.71 32.23
C ASN A 146 8.66 -10.80 31.22
N LEU A 147 7.39 -10.77 30.78
CA LEU A 147 6.87 -11.67 29.74
C LEU A 147 7.15 -11.07 28.36
N PHE A 148 8.08 -11.65 27.61
CA PHE A 148 8.30 -11.30 26.20
C PHE A 148 7.65 -12.36 25.31
N VAL A 149 6.79 -11.92 24.39
CA VAL A 149 6.32 -12.78 23.29
C VAL A 149 7.37 -12.72 22.19
N VAL A 150 8.26 -13.71 22.14
CA VAL A 150 9.23 -13.82 21.05
C VAL A 150 8.56 -14.55 19.89
N VAL A 151 8.26 -13.83 18.81
CA VAL A 151 7.75 -14.42 17.56
C VAL A 151 8.95 -14.83 16.71
N THR A 152 9.37 -16.09 16.80
CA THR A 152 10.37 -16.64 15.87
C THR A 152 9.66 -17.18 14.63
N PHE A 153 9.82 -16.52 13.48
CA PHE A 153 9.44 -17.09 12.19
C PHE A 153 10.50 -18.09 11.75
N THR A 154 10.35 -19.36 12.10
CA THR A 154 11.18 -20.43 11.54
C THR A 154 10.57 -20.86 10.21
N ILE A 155 11.15 -20.43 9.08
CA ILE A 155 10.81 -21.03 7.78
C ILE A 155 11.40 -22.43 7.79
N PHE A 156 10.57 -23.45 8.06
CA PHE A 156 10.95 -24.84 7.85
C PHE A 156 11.06 -25.07 6.34
N SER A 157 12.28 -24.92 5.80
CA SER A 157 12.62 -25.41 4.46
C SER A 157 12.58 -26.94 4.50
N SER A 158 11.40 -27.51 4.29
CA SER A 158 11.27 -28.93 4.01
C SER A 158 11.38 -29.11 2.50
N ASN A 159 12.59 -29.45 2.05
CA ASN A 159 12.98 -29.97 0.73
C ASN A 159 11.84 -30.03 -0.31
N VAL A 160 11.76 -29.01 -1.15
CA VAL A 160 11.12 -29.11 -2.46
C VAL A 160 12.03 -29.98 -3.32
N LEU A 161 11.73 -31.28 -3.41
CA LEU A 161 12.25 -32.15 -4.45
C LEU A 161 11.55 -31.77 -5.75
N VAL A 162 12.12 -30.81 -6.49
CA VAL A 162 11.76 -30.54 -7.88
C VAL A 162 12.26 -31.72 -8.72
N SER A 163 11.41 -32.73 -8.96
CA SER A 163 11.65 -33.69 -10.03
C SER A 163 11.29 -33.04 -11.37
N GLY A 164 12.26 -32.36 -11.97
CA GLY A 164 12.14 -31.78 -13.31
C GLY A 164 12.16 -32.84 -14.39
N GLY A 165 10.98 -33.26 -14.87
CA GLY A 165 10.85 -34.08 -16.09
C GLY A 165 11.13 -33.25 -17.34
N HIS A 166 12.39 -33.26 -17.81
CA HIS A 166 12.76 -32.72 -19.12
C HIS A 166 12.30 -33.67 -20.26
N SER A 167 11.12 -33.42 -20.83
CA SER A 167 10.73 -34.04 -22.10
C SER A 167 11.21 -33.18 -23.27
N ARG A 168 12.40 -33.50 -23.81
CA ARG A 168 12.92 -32.92 -25.05
C ARG A 168 12.03 -33.31 -26.23
N ARG A 169 11.25 -32.37 -26.77
CA ARG A 169 10.64 -32.50 -28.11
C ARG A 169 11.73 -32.31 -29.16
N GLY A 170 12.08 -33.40 -29.85
CA GLY A 170 12.95 -33.39 -31.01
C GLY A 170 12.35 -32.60 -32.16
N ARG A 171 13.17 -31.72 -32.75
CA ARG A 171 12.94 -31.02 -34.00
C ARG A 171 13.45 -31.96 -35.11
N LYS A 172 12.56 -32.51 -35.94
CA LYS A 172 12.96 -33.25 -37.16
C LYS A 172 13.23 -32.22 -38.28
N LEU A 173 14.37 -32.40 -38.94
CA LEU A 173 14.67 -31.90 -40.28
C LEU A 173 13.78 -32.60 -41.30
#